data_AF-A0A9D2UDW8-F1
#
_entry.id   AF-A0A9D2UDW8-F1
#
_cell.length_a   1.000
_cell.length_b   1.000
_cell.length_c   1.000
_cell.angle_alpha   90.00
_cell.angle_beta   90.00
_cell.angle_gamma   90.00
#
_symmetry.space_group_name_H-M   'P 1'
#
loop_
_entity.id
_entity.type
_entity.pdbx_description
1 polymer ?
#
loop_
_entity_poly.entity_id
_entity_poly.type
_entity_poly.pdbx_seq_one_letter_code
_entity_poly.pdbx_strand_id
1 'polypeptide(L)'
;MLNLLAALVIAGTYTWAVLTAGGTTNYAGYLEGTSDAQAAISLPLMLGYTAGVLLLLVANLSRLPLATIALIPFAAAFNIIVGQIIGFSGIPLYLDSVATVLIGVLAGPAAGAMTGIITNLAWGLTINPTTIPFAAGAALIGFLAGYAGRLGLFRKIWGALLAGFITGVLAGFVGAPIAAFVFGGGQGVGTGSVVAALQAAGQSLLGATTLQSLLSDPLDKTIAFALVWLIIKGLPARARRQFGR
;
A
#
# COMPACT_ATOMS: atom_id res chain seq x y z
N MET A 1 -8.01 -10.75 -17.82
CA MET A 1 -6.61 -11.03 -18.23
C MET A 1 -5.63 -10.01 -17.67
N LEU A 2 -5.75 -8.70 -17.99
CA LEU A 2 -4.77 -7.69 -17.55
C LEU A 2 -4.59 -7.56 -16.02
N ASN A 3 -5.64 -7.59 -15.21
CA ASN A 3 -5.50 -7.56 -13.74
C ASN A 3 -4.68 -8.73 -13.18
N LEU A 4 -4.83 -9.92 -13.78
CA LEU A 4 -4.10 -11.11 -13.37
C LEU A 4 -2.64 -11.03 -13.81
N LEU A 5 -2.37 -10.56 -15.03
CA LEU A 5 -1.02 -10.25 -15.48
C LEU A 5 -0.33 -9.23 -14.57
N ALA A 6 -1.01 -8.14 -14.20
CA ALA A 6 -0.46 -7.14 -13.30
C ALA A 6 -0.09 -7.72 -11.93
N ALA A 7 -0.98 -8.54 -11.36
CA ALA A 7 -0.72 -9.23 -10.10
C ALA A 7 0.47 -10.20 -10.20
N LEU A 8 0.57 -10.96 -11.30
CA LEU A 8 1.70 -11.85 -11.56
C LEU A 8 3.02 -11.11 -11.71
N VAL A 9 3.01 -9.95 -12.38
CA VAL A 9 4.21 -9.09 -12.48
C VAL A 9 4.64 -8.63 -11.10
N ILE A 10 3.73 -8.07 -10.28
CA ILE A 10 4.04 -7.61 -8.92
C ILE A 10 4.55 -8.77 -8.05
N ALA A 11 3.86 -9.91 -8.05
CA ALA A 11 4.23 -11.08 -7.27
C ALA A 11 5.55 -11.71 -7.73
N GLY A 12 5.79 -11.75 -9.04
CA GLY A 12 7.04 -12.22 -9.63
C GLY A 12 8.21 -11.33 -9.25
N THR A 13 8.05 -10.00 -9.35
CA THR A 13 9.06 -9.03 -8.93
C THR A 13 9.32 -9.09 -7.43
N TYR A 14 8.27 -9.23 -6.60
CA TYR A 14 8.39 -9.46 -5.16
C TYR A 14 9.23 -10.71 -4.88
N THR A 15 8.86 -11.84 -5.48
CA THR A 15 9.53 -13.13 -5.25
C THR A 15 10.98 -13.07 -5.67
N TRP A 16 11.27 -12.48 -6.83
CA TRP A 16 12.63 -12.25 -7.30
C TRP A 16 13.43 -11.39 -6.31
N ALA A 17 12.87 -10.28 -5.82
CA ALA A 17 13.57 -9.40 -4.89
C ALA A 17 13.89 -10.09 -3.55
N VAL A 18 12.94 -10.85 -3.01
CA VAL A 18 13.13 -11.63 -1.77
C VAL A 18 14.17 -12.74 -1.95
N LEU A 19 14.13 -13.46 -3.07
CA LEU A 19 15.11 -14.53 -3.35
C LEU A 19 16.52 -13.97 -3.61
N THR A 20 16.61 -12.82 -4.27
CA THR A 20 17.90 -12.14 -4.51
C THR A 20 18.57 -11.75 -3.21
N ALA A 21 17.78 -11.32 -2.21
CA ALA A 21 18.24 -11.04 -0.85
C ALA A 21 18.73 -12.28 -0.09
N GLY A 22 18.23 -13.46 -0.45
CA GLY A 22 18.49 -14.72 0.26
C GLY A 22 19.65 -15.55 -0.30
N GLY A 23 20.31 -15.17 -1.42
CA GLY A 23 21.26 -16.10 -2.03
C GLY A 23 22.12 -15.65 -3.22
N THR A 24 22.41 -14.35 -3.43
CA THR A 24 23.24 -13.93 -4.57
C THR A 24 24.41 -12.99 -4.20
N THR A 25 25.48 -13.03 -5.00
CA THR A 25 26.68 -12.20 -4.91
C THR A 25 26.41 -10.68 -4.88
N ASN A 26 25.29 -10.25 -5.48
CA ASN A 26 24.90 -8.84 -5.50
C ASN A 26 24.41 -8.31 -4.14
N TYR A 27 23.99 -9.18 -3.21
CA TYR A 27 23.54 -8.74 -1.89
C TYR A 27 24.72 -8.30 -1.01
N ALA A 28 25.89 -8.94 -1.12
CA ALA A 28 27.09 -8.50 -0.42
C ALA A 28 27.52 -7.10 -0.89
N GLY A 29 27.59 -6.87 -2.20
CA GLY A 29 27.87 -5.55 -2.77
C GLY A 29 26.81 -4.49 -2.46
N TYR A 30 25.54 -4.90 -2.27
CA TYR A 30 24.46 -4.02 -1.82
C TYR A 30 24.69 -3.53 -0.39
N LEU A 31 25.09 -4.43 0.52
CA LEU A 31 25.44 -4.11 1.90
C LEU A 31 26.72 -3.27 2.01
N GLU A 32 27.67 -3.47 1.09
CA GLU A 32 28.87 -2.62 0.95
C GLU A 32 28.55 -1.22 0.41
N GLY A 33 27.30 -0.96 0.02
CA GLY A 33 26.85 0.36 -0.42
C GLY A 33 27.34 0.77 -1.80
N THR A 34 27.78 -0.19 -2.63
CA THR A 34 28.20 0.13 -4.00
C THR A 34 26.98 0.53 -4.83
N SER A 35 27.09 1.64 -5.56
CA SER A 35 26.01 2.17 -6.41
C SER A 35 25.49 1.13 -7.40
N ASP A 36 26.41 0.33 -7.96
CA ASP A 36 26.10 -0.64 -9.01
C ASP A 36 25.29 -1.82 -8.47
N ALA A 37 25.64 -2.34 -7.28
CA ALA A 37 24.88 -3.41 -6.64
C ALA A 37 23.52 -2.93 -6.13
N GLN A 38 23.44 -1.70 -5.61
CA GLN A 38 22.16 -1.08 -5.22
C GLN A 38 21.24 -0.89 -6.42
N ALA A 39 21.77 -0.40 -7.54
CA ALA A 39 21.03 -0.24 -8.78
C ALA A 39 20.56 -1.59 -9.35
N ALA A 40 21.38 -2.64 -9.25
CA ALA A 40 21.05 -3.98 -9.73
C ALA A 40 19.83 -4.61 -9.05
N ILE A 41 19.51 -4.21 -7.81
CA ILE A 41 18.34 -4.72 -7.06
C ILE A 41 17.17 -3.73 -7.10
N SER A 42 17.43 -2.45 -6.84
CA SER A 42 16.39 -1.42 -6.75
C SER A 42 15.70 -1.14 -8.08
N LEU A 43 16.45 -1.09 -9.20
CA LEU A 43 15.88 -0.75 -10.51
C LEU A 43 14.89 -1.82 -11.01
N PRO A 44 15.22 -3.12 -11.04
CA PRO A 44 14.24 -4.12 -11.48
C PRO A 44 13.01 -4.20 -10.58
N LEU A 45 13.20 -3.98 -9.26
CA LEU A 45 12.10 -3.91 -8.31
C LEU A 45 11.14 -2.75 -8.64
N MET A 46 11.68 -1.54 -8.82
CA MET A 46 10.90 -0.36 -9.20
C MET A 46 10.21 -0.55 -10.55
N LEU A 47 10.92 -1.07 -11.56
CA LEU A 47 10.38 -1.29 -12.90
C LEU A 47 9.25 -2.31 -12.89
N GLY A 48 9.41 -3.43 -12.19
CA GLY A 48 8.38 -4.46 -12.10
C GLY A 48 7.12 -3.97 -11.39
N TYR A 49 7.28 -3.26 -10.27
CA TYR A 49 6.13 -2.68 -9.55
C TYR A 49 5.43 -1.60 -10.38
N THR A 50 6.21 -0.74 -11.05
CA THR A 50 5.67 0.30 -11.94
C THR A 50 4.92 -0.33 -13.11
N ALA A 51 5.49 -1.35 -13.76
CA ALA A 51 4.82 -2.08 -14.84
C ALA A 51 3.50 -2.70 -14.36
N GLY A 52 3.50 -3.33 -13.18
CA GLY A 52 2.27 -3.84 -12.55
C GLY A 52 1.23 -2.76 -12.31
N VAL A 53 1.64 -1.61 -11.77
CA VAL A 53 0.75 -0.45 -11.54
C VAL A 53 0.16 0.08 -12.85
N LEU A 54 0.98 0.25 -13.89
CA LEU A 54 0.52 0.70 -15.20
C LEU A 54 -0.49 -0.29 -15.81
N LEU A 55 -0.24 -1.59 -15.69
CA LEU A 55 -1.19 -2.62 -16.13
C LEU A 55 -2.51 -2.55 -15.35
N LEU A 56 -2.47 -2.30 -14.03
CA LEU A 56 -3.68 -2.10 -13.22
C LEU A 56 -4.44 -0.84 -13.66
N LEU A 57 -3.74 0.26 -13.95
CA LEU A 57 -4.36 1.48 -14.47
C LEU A 57 -5.08 1.21 -15.78
N VAL A 58 -4.38 0.66 -16.78
CA VAL A 58 -4.96 0.35 -18.10
C VAL A 58 -6.13 -0.63 -17.98
N ALA A 59 -6.04 -1.62 -17.09
CA ALA A 59 -7.09 -2.61 -16.91
C ALA A 59 -8.40 -2.04 -16.32
N ASN A 60 -8.32 -0.96 -15.54
CA ASN A 60 -9.45 -0.47 -14.74
C ASN A 60 -9.91 0.95 -15.09
N LEU A 61 -9.13 1.74 -15.83
CA LEU A 61 -9.44 3.15 -16.15
C LEU A 61 -10.79 3.30 -16.87
N SER A 62 -11.11 2.40 -17.81
CA SER A 62 -12.35 2.43 -18.59
C SER A 62 -13.57 1.82 -17.90
N ARG A 63 -13.41 1.28 -16.69
CA ARG A 63 -14.45 0.51 -15.98
C ARG A 63 -15.18 1.31 -14.90
N LEU A 64 -14.71 2.51 -14.59
CA LEU A 64 -15.24 3.31 -13.49
C LEU A 64 -16.33 4.28 -13.98
N PRO A 65 -17.45 4.42 -13.26
CA PRO A 65 -18.42 5.44 -13.57
C PRO A 65 -17.83 6.83 -13.30
N LEU A 66 -18.23 7.83 -14.08
CA LEU A 66 -17.71 9.20 -13.99
C LEU A 66 -17.78 9.78 -12.57
N ALA A 67 -18.87 9.46 -11.83
CA ALA A 67 -19.05 9.89 -10.46
C ALA A 67 -17.94 9.36 -9.52
N THR A 68 -17.47 8.12 -9.73
CA THR A 68 -16.35 7.56 -8.94
C THR A 68 -15.03 8.25 -9.31
N ILE A 69 -14.79 8.49 -10.60
CA ILE A 69 -13.58 9.19 -11.06
C ILE A 69 -13.48 10.58 -10.43
N ALA A 70 -14.59 11.31 -10.35
CA ALA A 70 -14.65 12.64 -9.75
C ALA A 70 -14.32 12.66 -8.24
N LEU A 71 -14.49 11.54 -7.52
CA LEU A 71 -14.18 11.44 -6.09
C LEU A 71 -12.70 11.13 -5.81
N ILE A 72 -11.98 10.57 -6.78
CA ILE A 72 -10.59 10.13 -6.57
C ILE A 72 -9.67 11.30 -6.18
N PRO A 73 -9.71 12.49 -6.83
CA PRO A 73 -8.85 13.61 -6.42
C PRO A 73 -9.09 14.05 -4.97
N PHE A 74 -10.34 14.07 -4.52
CA PHE A 74 -10.69 14.41 -3.14
C PHE A 74 -10.19 13.35 -2.16
N ALA A 75 -10.33 12.07 -2.49
CA ALA A 75 -9.80 10.99 -1.68
C ALA A 75 -8.26 11.02 -1.61
N ALA A 76 -7.60 11.30 -2.73
CA ALA A 76 -6.16 11.47 -2.78
C ALA A 76 -5.72 12.64 -1.89
N ALA A 77 -6.34 13.81 -2.02
CA ALA A 77 -6.03 14.96 -1.18
C ALA A 77 -6.22 14.66 0.31
N PHE A 78 -7.34 14.01 0.69
CA PHE A 78 -7.59 13.62 2.08
C PHE A 78 -6.49 12.69 2.62
N ASN A 79 -6.18 11.62 1.88
CA ASN A 79 -5.15 10.65 2.27
C ASN A 79 -3.77 11.32 2.40
N ILE A 80 -3.41 12.20 1.47
CA ILE A 80 -2.14 12.94 1.50
C ILE A 80 -2.06 13.81 2.74
N ILE A 81 -3.11 14.56 3.06
CA ILE A 81 -3.14 15.44 4.24
C ILE A 81 -2.99 14.61 5.52
N VAL A 82 -3.80 13.57 5.70
CA VAL A 82 -3.74 12.70 6.89
C VAL A 82 -2.38 12.00 6.97
N GLY A 83 -1.91 11.44 5.86
CA GLY A 83 -0.62 10.74 5.79
C GLY A 83 0.57 11.65 6.09
N GLN A 84 0.54 12.92 5.67
CA GLN A 84 1.55 13.91 6.03
C GLN A 84 1.53 14.22 7.54
N ILE A 85 0.35 14.44 8.12
CA ILE A 85 0.21 14.71 9.56
C ILE A 85 0.79 13.54 10.38
N ILE A 86 0.45 12.30 10.02
CA ILE A 86 0.97 11.12 10.71
C ILE A 86 2.46 10.94 10.45
N GLY A 87 2.94 11.17 9.22
CA GLY A 87 4.36 11.08 8.87
C GLY A 87 5.27 11.99 9.71
N PHE A 88 4.77 13.16 10.13
CA PHE A 88 5.49 14.07 11.03
C PHE A 88 5.35 13.74 12.53
N SER A 89 4.38 12.91 12.91
CA SER A 89 4.08 12.62 14.32
C SER A 89 5.10 11.70 15.01
N GLY A 90 5.93 10.99 14.23
CA GLY A 90 6.85 9.97 14.75
C GLY A 90 6.18 8.66 15.16
N ILE A 91 4.86 8.55 15.06
CA ILE A 91 4.13 7.30 15.28
C ILE A 91 4.46 6.34 14.11
N PRO A 92 4.77 5.06 14.37
CA PRO A 92 5.09 4.09 13.32
C PRO A 92 3.81 3.56 12.63
N LEU A 93 2.97 4.47 12.14
CA LEU A 93 1.73 4.22 11.39
C LEU A 93 1.66 5.20 10.20
N TYR A 94 0.69 5.04 9.30
CA TYR A 94 0.56 5.86 8.09
C TYR A 94 -0.79 6.57 7.98
N LEU A 95 -1.90 5.86 8.23
CA LEU A 95 -3.30 6.28 8.09
C LEU A 95 -3.62 6.99 6.76
N ASP A 96 -2.86 6.67 5.72
CA ASP A 96 -2.86 7.27 4.38
C ASP A 96 -3.82 6.61 3.39
N SER A 97 -4.70 5.74 3.89
CA SER A 97 -5.51 4.87 3.03
C SER A 97 -6.98 4.82 3.45
N VAL A 98 -7.40 5.66 4.40
CA VAL A 98 -8.80 5.72 4.86
C VAL A 98 -9.75 6.02 3.70
N ALA A 99 -9.45 7.03 2.86
CA ALA A 99 -10.31 7.35 1.73
C ALA A 99 -10.20 6.30 0.60
N THR A 100 -9.04 5.66 0.46
CA THR A 100 -8.83 4.54 -0.48
C THR A 100 -9.71 3.35 -0.12
N VAL A 101 -9.74 2.99 1.16
CA VAL A 101 -10.59 1.93 1.71
C VAL A 101 -12.06 2.31 1.56
N LEU A 102 -12.44 3.55 1.87
CA LEU A 102 -13.81 4.04 1.72
C LEU A 102 -14.29 3.92 0.27
N ILE A 103 -13.52 4.42 -0.71
CA ILE A 103 -13.87 4.30 -2.13
C ILE A 103 -13.90 2.83 -2.55
N GLY A 104 -12.94 2.02 -2.10
CA GLY A 104 -12.94 0.58 -2.36
C GLY A 104 -14.23 -0.07 -1.91
N VAL A 105 -14.65 0.15 -0.66
CA VAL A 105 -15.87 -0.44 -0.09
C VAL A 105 -17.14 0.03 -0.80
N LEU A 106 -17.22 1.32 -1.16
CA LEU A 106 -18.42 1.90 -1.77
C LEU A 106 -18.53 1.61 -3.28
N ALA A 107 -17.43 1.72 -4.02
CA ALA A 107 -17.41 1.64 -5.49
C ALA A 107 -16.75 0.37 -6.05
N GLY A 108 -16.21 -0.49 -5.17
CA GLY A 108 -15.67 -1.80 -5.50
C GLY A 108 -14.13 -1.83 -5.68
N PRO A 109 -13.57 -3.04 -5.90
CA PRO A 109 -12.11 -3.28 -5.91
C PRO A 109 -11.35 -2.42 -6.92
N ALA A 110 -11.90 -2.25 -8.13
CA ALA A 110 -11.27 -1.45 -9.17
C ALA A 110 -11.16 0.03 -8.76
N ALA A 111 -12.23 0.58 -8.16
CA ALA A 111 -12.26 1.97 -7.71
C ALA A 111 -11.26 2.20 -6.56
N GLY A 112 -11.22 1.29 -5.59
CA GLY A 112 -10.26 1.33 -4.49
C GLY A 112 -8.82 1.26 -5.00
N ALA A 113 -8.51 0.31 -5.89
CA ALA A 113 -7.17 0.17 -6.45
C ALA A 113 -6.71 1.44 -7.18
N MET A 114 -7.57 2.01 -8.03
CA MET A 114 -7.28 3.25 -8.74
C MET A 114 -7.07 4.42 -7.79
N THR A 115 -7.87 4.50 -6.71
CA THR A 115 -7.71 5.55 -5.69
C THR A 115 -6.35 5.45 -5.00
N GLY A 116 -5.93 4.24 -4.61
CA GLY A 116 -4.63 4.02 -4.00
C GLY A 116 -3.47 4.40 -4.93
N ILE A 117 -3.52 3.96 -6.19
CA ILE A 117 -2.50 4.31 -7.20
C ILE A 117 -2.42 5.82 -7.38
N ILE A 118 -3.56 6.48 -7.64
CA ILE A 118 -3.60 7.92 -7.93
C ILE A 118 -3.15 8.73 -6.70
N THR A 119 -3.52 8.31 -5.49
CA THR A 119 -3.05 8.94 -4.24
C THR A 119 -1.52 8.93 -4.18
N ASN A 120 -0.90 7.77 -4.33
CA ASN A 120 0.56 7.63 -4.18
C ASN A 120 1.34 8.32 -5.31
N LEU A 121 0.81 8.32 -6.54
CA LEU A 121 1.41 9.04 -7.66
C LEU A 121 1.28 10.56 -7.48
N ALA A 122 0.09 11.04 -7.13
CA ALA A 122 -0.14 12.47 -6.91
C ALA A 122 0.73 13.00 -5.77
N TRP A 123 0.79 12.28 -4.65
CA TRP A 123 1.66 12.61 -3.53
C TRP A 123 3.13 12.62 -3.95
N GLY A 124 3.53 11.58 -4.68
CA GLY A 124 4.87 11.37 -5.20
C GLY A 124 5.39 12.53 -6.03
N LEU A 125 4.55 12.96 -6.97
CA LEU A 125 4.90 14.00 -7.94
C LEU A 125 4.84 15.41 -7.36
N THR A 126 4.22 15.61 -6.19
CA THR A 126 3.97 16.96 -5.66
C THR A 126 4.72 17.26 -4.36
N ILE A 127 4.82 16.31 -3.44
CA ILE A 127 5.30 16.58 -2.07
C ILE A 127 6.37 15.57 -1.66
N ASN A 128 6.15 14.27 -1.86
CA ASN A 128 7.04 13.24 -1.35
C ASN A 128 7.28 12.11 -2.37
N PRO A 129 8.37 12.15 -3.16
CA PRO A 129 8.69 11.15 -4.17
C PRO A 129 8.77 9.71 -3.65
N THR A 130 8.98 9.53 -2.33
CA THR A 130 9.10 8.20 -1.75
C THR A 130 7.82 7.38 -1.81
N THR A 131 6.65 7.99 -2.06
CA THR A 131 5.37 7.28 -2.11
C THR A 131 5.13 6.56 -3.43
N ILE A 132 5.82 6.97 -4.51
CA ILE A 132 5.64 6.43 -5.87
C ILE A 132 5.86 4.91 -5.90
N PRO A 133 6.97 4.36 -5.36
CA PRO A 133 7.21 2.92 -5.41
C PRO A 133 6.16 2.11 -4.64
N PHE A 134 5.53 2.69 -3.62
CA PHE A 134 4.47 2.03 -2.83
C PHE A 134 3.09 2.01 -3.51
N ALA A 135 2.94 2.57 -4.73
CA ALA A 135 1.67 2.59 -5.44
C ALA A 135 1.06 1.19 -5.66
N ALA A 136 1.88 0.15 -5.82
CA ALA A 136 1.40 -1.23 -5.93
C ALA A 136 0.74 -1.72 -4.62
N GLY A 137 1.34 -1.41 -3.47
CA GLY A 137 0.76 -1.70 -2.15
C GLY A 137 -0.53 -0.91 -1.91
N ALA A 138 -0.56 0.38 -2.27
CA ALA A 138 -1.76 1.22 -2.21
C ALA A 138 -2.90 0.66 -3.07
N ALA A 139 -2.57 0.17 -4.28
CA ALA A 139 -3.53 -0.51 -5.15
C ALA A 139 -4.11 -1.77 -4.50
N LEU A 140 -3.24 -2.60 -3.90
CA LEU A 140 -3.65 -3.82 -3.20
C LEU A 140 -4.59 -3.52 -2.04
N ILE A 141 -4.29 -2.50 -1.22
CA ILE A 141 -5.13 -2.08 -0.10
C ILE A 141 -6.54 -1.73 -0.58
N GLY A 142 -6.65 -0.88 -1.60
CA GLY A 142 -7.94 -0.47 -2.15
C GLY A 142 -8.70 -1.62 -2.83
N PHE A 143 -7.99 -2.51 -3.52
CA PHE A 143 -8.56 -3.72 -4.12
C PHE A 143 -9.18 -4.63 -3.05
N LEU A 144 -8.42 -4.95 -2.01
CA LEU A 144 -8.86 -5.82 -0.91
C LEU A 144 -10.00 -5.19 -0.11
N ALA A 145 -9.95 -3.88 0.15
CA ALA A 145 -11.05 -3.15 0.77
C ALA A 145 -12.36 -3.29 -0.03
N GLY A 146 -12.29 -3.14 -1.36
CA GLY A 146 -13.47 -3.30 -2.19
C GLY A 146 -13.98 -4.74 -2.27
N TYR A 147 -13.10 -5.74 -2.16
CA TYR A 147 -13.53 -7.13 -2.10
C TYR A 147 -14.19 -7.43 -0.74
N ALA A 148 -13.60 -6.95 0.36
CA ALA A 148 -14.17 -7.04 1.70
C ALA A 148 -15.55 -6.34 1.79
N GLY A 149 -15.71 -5.21 1.11
CA GLY A 149 -17.00 -4.53 0.94
C GLY A 149 -18.05 -5.42 0.26
N ARG A 150 -17.70 -6.05 -0.87
CA ARG A 150 -18.59 -6.97 -1.61
C ARG A 150 -18.95 -8.22 -0.81
N LEU A 151 -18.03 -8.74 0.00
CA LEU A 151 -18.28 -9.85 0.91
C LEU A 151 -19.16 -9.45 2.12
N GLY A 152 -19.48 -8.16 2.28
CA GLY A 152 -20.28 -7.68 3.38
C GLY A 152 -19.55 -7.69 4.74
N LEU A 153 -18.21 -7.73 4.75
CA LEU A 153 -17.43 -7.77 6.00
C LEU A 153 -17.61 -6.50 6.83
N PHE A 154 -17.89 -5.37 6.18
CA PHE A 154 -18.21 -4.10 6.84
C PHE A 154 -19.60 -4.05 7.51
N ARG A 155 -20.40 -5.12 7.47
CA ARG A 155 -21.67 -5.20 8.21
C ARG A 155 -21.46 -5.25 9.72
N LYS A 156 -20.35 -5.83 10.18
CA LYS A 156 -19.97 -5.96 11.60
C LYS A 156 -18.56 -5.41 11.80
N ILE A 157 -18.31 -4.76 12.93
CA ILE A 157 -16.98 -4.18 13.24
C ILE A 157 -15.88 -5.25 13.18
N TRP A 158 -16.10 -6.44 13.75
CA TRP A 158 -15.12 -7.54 13.71
C TRP A 158 -14.75 -7.99 12.29
N GLY A 159 -15.69 -7.94 11.35
CA GLY A 159 -15.41 -8.25 9.95
C GLY A 159 -14.52 -7.19 9.28
N ALA A 160 -14.75 -5.90 9.59
CA ALA A 160 -13.90 -4.82 9.13
C ALA A 160 -12.49 -4.89 9.77
N LEU A 161 -12.39 -5.17 11.07
CA LEU A 161 -11.10 -5.33 11.77
C LEU A 161 -10.29 -6.47 11.18
N LEU A 162 -10.90 -7.65 10.97
CA LEU A 162 -10.23 -8.80 10.36
C LEU A 162 -9.79 -8.52 8.93
N ALA A 163 -10.65 -7.88 8.12
CA ALA A 163 -10.31 -7.49 6.76
C ALA A 163 -9.15 -6.48 6.74
N GLY A 164 -9.13 -5.52 7.66
CA GLY A 164 -8.05 -4.56 7.83
C GLY A 164 -6.74 -5.24 8.21
N PHE A 165 -6.76 -6.14 9.20
CA PHE A 165 -5.59 -6.90 9.63
C PHE A 165 -4.98 -7.72 8.48
N ILE A 166 -5.79 -8.51 7.78
CA ILE A 166 -5.33 -9.32 6.63
C ILE A 166 -4.78 -8.43 5.52
N THR A 167 -5.47 -7.32 5.22
CA THR A 167 -5.02 -6.35 4.22
C THR A 167 -3.67 -5.75 4.60
N GLY A 168 -3.46 -5.41 5.86
CA GLY A 168 -2.20 -4.87 6.35
C GLY A 168 -1.06 -5.88 6.31
N VAL A 169 -1.31 -7.16 6.63
CA VAL A 169 -0.28 -8.21 6.48
C VAL A 169 0.17 -8.33 5.03
N LEU A 170 -0.78 -8.39 4.09
CA LEU A 170 -0.47 -8.50 2.67
C LEU A 170 0.20 -7.23 2.12
N ALA A 171 -0.25 -6.06 2.54
CA ALA A 171 0.36 -4.78 2.18
C ALA A 171 1.80 -4.68 2.70
N GLY A 172 2.04 -5.13 3.93
CA GLY A 172 3.36 -5.13 4.55
C GLY A 172 4.36 -6.01 3.80
N PHE A 173 3.96 -7.20 3.35
CA PHE A 173 4.82 -8.01 2.48
C PHE A 173 5.12 -7.31 1.15
N VAL A 174 4.12 -6.71 0.50
CA VAL A 174 4.35 -6.00 -0.78
C VAL A 174 5.22 -4.76 -0.58
N GLY A 175 5.12 -4.07 0.56
CA GLY A 175 5.90 -2.88 0.87
C GLY A 175 7.33 -3.15 1.33
N ALA A 176 7.58 -4.27 2.02
CA ALA A 176 8.86 -4.51 2.69
C ALA A 176 10.08 -4.52 1.75
N PRO A 177 10.05 -5.16 0.55
CA PRO A 177 11.18 -5.10 -0.37
C PRO A 177 11.46 -3.70 -0.91
N ILE A 178 10.42 -2.88 -1.08
CA ILE A 178 10.60 -1.46 -1.46
C ILE A 178 11.33 -0.73 -0.35
N ALA A 179 10.84 -0.87 0.89
CA ALA A 179 11.46 -0.24 2.06
C ALA A 179 12.93 -0.66 2.21
N ALA A 180 13.23 -1.95 2.01
CA ALA A 180 14.59 -2.47 2.06
C ALA A 180 15.44 -1.97 0.90
N PHE A 181 15.08 -2.31 -0.34
CA PHE A 181 16.00 -2.22 -1.46
C PHE A 181 16.02 -0.88 -2.17
N VAL A 182 14.92 -0.14 -2.13
CA VAL A 182 14.84 1.19 -2.75
C VAL A 182 15.30 2.27 -1.77
N PHE A 183 15.07 2.06 -0.47
CA PHE A 183 15.22 3.11 0.53
C PHE A 183 16.11 2.76 1.73
N GLY A 184 16.69 1.57 1.79
CA GLY A 184 17.59 1.18 2.88
C GLY A 184 16.95 1.14 4.27
N GLY A 185 15.61 1.07 4.35
CA GLY A 185 14.87 1.01 5.61
C GLY A 185 14.63 2.34 6.31
N GLY A 186 15.10 3.46 5.76
CA GLY A 186 15.03 4.79 6.39
C GLY A 186 13.70 5.55 6.19
N GLN A 187 12.62 4.86 5.81
CA GLN A 187 11.40 5.53 5.39
C GLN A 187 10.52 5.94 6.57
N GLY A 188 10.23 7.23 6.66
CA GLY A 188 9.36 7.82 7.67
C GLY A 188 10.02 7.91 9.05
N VAL A 189 9.70 8.96 9.80
CA VAL A 189 10.31 9.21 11.13
C VAL A 189 10.03 8.07 12.09
N GLY A 190 8.76 7.66 12.19
CA GLY A 190 8.35 6.57 13.08
C GLY A 190 8.80 5.19 12.59
N THR A 191 8.41 4.83 11.39
CA THR A 191 8.68 3.51 10.80
C THR A 191 10.17 3.26 10.57
N GLY A 192 10.91 4.25 10.08
CA GLY A 192 12.36 4.16 9.91
C GLY A 192 13.11 4.00 11.23
N SER A 193 12.65 4.63 12.31
CA SER A 193 13.25 4.44 13.64
C SER A 193 13.09 3.01 14.17
N VAL A 194 11.94 2.38 13.89
CA VAL A 194 11.71 0.96 14.23
C VAL A 194 12.64 0.06 13.41
N VAL A 195 12.79 0.31 12.11
CA VAL A 195 13.74 -0.44 11.27
C VAL A 195 15.17 -0.28 11.77
N ALA A 196 15.60 0.93 12.11
CA ALA A 196 16.93 1.18 12.66
C ALA A 196 17.16 0.44 13.98
N ALA A 197 16.17 0.44 14.88
CA ALA A 197 16.24 -0.31 16.14
C ALA A 197 16.35 -1.82 15.91
N LEU A 198 15.61 -2.36 14.94
CA LEU A 198 15.67 -3.78 14.58
C LEU A 198 17.02 -4.17 13.96
N GLN A 199 17.59 -3.30 13.11
CA GLN A 199 18.94 -3.52 12.56
C GLN A 199 20.01 -3.45 13.66
N ALA A 200 19.88 -2.50 14.60
CA ALA A 200 20.74 -2.44 15.78
C ALA A 200 20.61 -3.68 16.68
N ALA A 201 19.43 -4.32 16.69
CA ALA A 201 19.19 -5.61 17.34
C ALA A 201 19.67 -6.84 16.53
N GLY A 202 20.38 -6.62 15.42
CA GLY A 202 21.01 -7.68 14.61
C GLY A 202 20.12 -8.26 13.51
N GLN A 203 18.95 -7.67 13.22
CA GLN A 203 18.15 -8.08 12.07
C GLN A 203 18.82 -7.66 10.76
N SER A 204 18.74 -8.52 9.73
CA SER A 204 19.12 -8.11 8.38
C SER A 204 18.20 -6.98 7.89
N LEU A 205 18.65 -6.19 6.92
CA LEU A 205 17.85 -5.08 6.40
C LEU A 205 16.44 -5.53 5.96
N LEU A 206 16.35 -6.61 5.17
CA LEU A 206 15.06 -7.15 4.73
C LEU A 206 14.23 -7.71 5.90
N GLY A 207 14.87 -8.33 6.89
CA GLY A 207 14.21 -8.83 8.09
C GLY A 207 13.64 -7.68 8.93
N ALA A 208 14.42 -6.62 9.13
CA ALA A 208 14.05 -5.43 9.88
C ALA A 208 12.88 -4.68 9.22
N THR A 209 12.94 -4.45 7.91
CA THR A 209 11.82 -3.81 7.18
C THR A 209 10.59 -4.70 7.15
N THR A 210 10.74 -6.01 6.94
CA THR A 210 9.60 -6.94 6.96
C THR A 210 8.92 -6.95 8.33
N LEU A 211 9.70 -7.08 9.41
CA LEU A 211 9.15 -7.11 10.76
C LEU A 211 8.50 -5.77 11.12
N GLN A 212 9.12 -4.64 10.76
CA GLN A 212 8.49 -3.33 10.93
C GLN A 212 7.18 -3.23 10.16
N SER A 213 7.15 -3.62 8.88
CA SER A 213 5.92 -3.62 8.08
C SER A 213 4.84 -4.52 8.68
N LEU A 214 5.20 -5.69 9.23
CA LEU A 214 4.25 -6.58 9.90
C LEU A 214 3.78 -6.08 11.27
N LEU A 215 4.52 -5.16 11.91
CA LEU A 215 4.08 -4.48 13.13
C LEU A 215 3.14 -3.32 12.78
N SER A 216 3.54 -2.48 11.83
CA SER A 216 2.85 -1.24 11.51
C SER A 216 1.64 -1.44 10.61
N ASP A 217 1.77 -2.17 9.50
CA ASP A 217 0.73 -2.21 8.46
C ASP A 217 -0.54 -2.94 8.91
N PRO A 218 -0.49 -4.09 9.62
CA PRO A 218 -1.71 -4.71 10.15
C PRO A 218 -2.45 -3.81 11.12
N LEU A 219 -1.74 -3.10 12.00
CA LEU A 219 -2.35 -2.16 12.94
C LEU A 219 -2.95 -0.96 12.20
N ASP A 220 -2.18 -0.38 11.28
CA ASP A 220 -2.58 0.76 10.44
C ASP A 220 -3.88 0.46 9.66
N LYS A 221 -3.91 -0.67 8.95
CA LYS A 221 -5.07 -1.03 8.13
C LYS A 221 -6.24 -1.50 8.97
N THR A 222 -6.01 -2.09 10.13
CA THR A 222 -7.09 -2.37 11.09
C THR A 222 -7.77 -1.08 11.54
N ILE A 223 -6.99 -0.04 11.88
CA ILE A 223 -7.53 1.28 12.25
C ILE A 223 -8.24 1.92 11.06
N ALA A 224 -7.63 1.94 9.87
CA ALA A 224 -8.23 2.54 8.69
C ALA A 224 -9.58 1.87 8.32
N PHE A 225 -9.65 0.55 8.36
CA PHE A 225 -10.89 -0.19 8.11
C PHE A 225 -11.95 0.05 9.20
N ALA A 226 -11.55 0.18 10.47
CA ALA A 226 -12.45 0.54 11.56
C ALA A 226 -13.04 1.95 11.38
N LEU A 227 -12.22 2.92 10.97
CA LEU A 227 -12.67 4.28 10.66
C LEU A 227 -13.67 4.28 9.49
N VAL A 228 -13.39 3.53 8.43
CA VAL A 228 -14.33 3.38 7.31
C VAL A 228 -15.64 2.71 7.74
N TRP A 229 -15.58 1.72 8.63
CA TRP A 229 -16.78 1.11 9.20
C TRP A 229 -17.64 2.14 9.95
N LEU A 230 -17.03 3.00 10.77
CA LEU A 230 -17.71 4.09 11.47
C LEU A 230 -18.37 5.07 10.48
N ILE A 231 -17.64 5.49 9.45
CA ILE A 231 -18.14 6.38 8.39
C ILE A 231 -19.38 5.77 7.72
N ILE A 232 -19.31 4.49 7.31
CA ILE A 232 -20.42 3.80 6.64
C ILE A 232 -21.64 3.67 7.55
N LYS A 233 -21.44 3.41 8.84
CA LYS A 233 -22.53 3.38 9.84
C LYS A 233 -23.22 4.73 9.98
N GLY A 234 -22.47 5.83 9.88
CA GLY A 234 -22.97 7.20 9.94
C GLY A 234 -23.70 7.66 8.66
N LEU A 235 -23.48 7.02 7.51
CA LEU A 235 -24.10 7.43 6.25
C LEU A 235 -25.63 7.28 6.27
N PRO A 236 -26.40 8.26 5.74
CA PRO A 236 -27.85 8.14 5.58
C PRO A 236 -28.24 6.90 4.76
N ALA A 237 -29.42 6.32 5.03
CA ALA A 237 -29.91 5.12 4.33
C ALA A 237 -29.93 5.27 2.80
N ARG A 238 -30.15 6.50 2.30
CA ARG A 238 -30.13 6.83 0.86
C ARG A 238 -28.74 6.66 0.24
N ALA A 239 -27.69 7.17 0.90
CA ALA A 239 -26.31 7.00 0.48
C ALA A 239 -25.88 5.52 0.55
N ARG A 240 -26.31 4.79 1.59
CA ARG A 240 -26.07 3.34 1.68
C ARG A 240 -26.73 2.54 0.55
N ARG A 241 -27.94 2.90 0.11
CA ARG A 241 -28.65 2.22 -0.99
C ARG A 241 -28.05 2.51 -2.37
N GLN A 242 -27.38 3.64 -2.55
CA GLN A 242 -26.70 3.97 -3.81
C GLN A 242 -25.46 3.10 -4.07
N PHE A 243 -24.84 2.58 -2.99
CA PHE A 243 -23.65 1.72 -3.05
C PHE A 243 -23.92 0.26 -2.65
N GLY A 244 -25.08 -0.04 -2.06
CA GLY A 244 -25.53 -1.40 -1.76
C GLY A 244 -26.02 -2.10 -3.03
N ARG A 245 -25.13 -2.89 -3.64
CA ARG A 245 -25.51 -3.99 -4.53
C ARG A 245 -25.51 -5.29 -3.75
#